data_AF-A0A1I7XIC7-F1
#
_entry.id   AF-A0A1I7XIC7-F1
#
_cell.length_a   1.000
_cell.length_b   1.000
_cell.length_c   1.000
_cell.angle_alpha   90.00
_cell.angle_beta   90.00
_cell.angle_gamma   90.00
#
_symmetry.space_group_name_H-M   'P 1'
#
loop_
_entity.id
_entity.type
_entity.pdbx_description
1 polymer ?
#
loop_
_entity_poly.entity_id
_entity_poly.type
_entity_poly.pdbx_seq_one_letter_code
_entity_poly.pdbx_strand_id
1 'polypeptide(L)' 'MTVHRTVKRYQELGTVEDHPRSGRPRSVNTSRKRILRDNKRLMRKMASDLGISPTSMRRIVKHEPKF' A
#
# COMPACT_ATOMS: atom_id res chain seq x y z
N MET A 1 -24.04 -4.28 -14.95
CA MET A 1 -24.16 -2.83 -14.64
C MET A 1 -25.61 -2.42 -14.83
N THR A 2 -26.19 -1.67 -13.90
CA THR A 2 -27.56 -1.14 -14.03
C THR A 2 -27.52 0.37 -14.16
N VAL A 3 -28.28 0.93 -15.11
CA VAL A 3 -28.30 2.37 -15.44
C VAL A 3 -28.51 3.24 -14.21
N HIS A 4 -29.39 2.82 -13.30
CA HIS A 4 -29.65 3.50 -12.02
C HIS A 4 -28.41 3.63 -11.13
N ARG A 5 -27.56 2.59 -11.05
CA ARG A 5 -26.32 2.64 -10.24
C ARG A 5 -25.31 3.62 -10.84
N THR A 6 -25.21 3.68 -12.16
CA THR A 6 -24.35 4.65 -12.87
C THR A 6 -24.79 6.09 -12.64
N VAL A 7 -26.09 6.38 -12.73
CA VAL A 7 -26.63 7.73 -12.47
C VAL A 7 -26.38 8.15 -11.02
N LYS A 8 -26.64 7.26 -10.05
CA LYS A 8 -26.35 7.53 -8.63
C LYS A 8 -24.86 7.80 -8.37
N ARG A 9 -23.97 6.97 -8.94
CA ARG A 9 -22.51 7.19 -8.85
C ARG A 9 -22.09 8.54 -9.44
N TYR A 10 -22.65 8.93 -10.57
CA TYR A 10 -22.33 10.20 -11.22
C TYR A 10 -22.80 11.40 -10.39
N GLN A 11 -23.97 11.32 -9.74
CA GLN A 11 -24.44 12.36 -8.82
C GLN A 11 -23.55 12.48 -7.58
N GLU A 12 -22.99 11.37 -7.07
CA GLU A 12 -22.12 11.36 -5.89
C GLU A 12 -20.69 11.84 -6.19
N LEU A 13 -20.10 11.45 -7.33
CA LEU A 13 -18.69 11.75 -7.66
C LEU A 13 -18.47 12.86 -8.68
N GLY A 14 -19.49 13.21 -9.48
CA GLY A 14 -19.36 14.15 -10.61
C GLY A 14 -18.44 13.65 -11.73
N THR A 15 -18.02 12.38 -11.70
CA THR A 15 -17.08 11.79 -12.66
C THR A 15 -17.59 10.44 -13.16
N VAL A 16 -17.29 10.15 -14.44
CA VAL A 16 -17.66 8.88 -15.10
C VAL A 16 -16.68 7.76 -14.75
N GLU A 17 -15.49 8.13 -14.28
CA GLU A 17 -14.42 7.19 -13.93
C GLU A 17 -14.81 6.26 -12.77
N ASP A 18 -14.25 5.04 -12.82
CA ASP A 18 -14.48 4.06 -11.77
C ASP A 18 -13.77 4.47 -10.47
N HIS A 19 -14.43 4.16 -9.35
CA HIS A 19 -13.87 4.47 -8.03
C HIS A 19 -12.65 3.58 -7.79
N PRO A 20 -11.55 4.10 -7.22
CA PRO A 20 -10.47 3.24 -6.77
C PRO A 20 -11.04 2.25 -5.76
N ARG A 21 -10.91 0.97 -6.06
CA ARG A 21 -11.45 -0.09 -5.19
C ARG A 21 -10.73 -0.02 -3.85
N SER A 22 -11.49 0.10 -2.76
CA SER A 22 -10.94 -0.01 -1.41
C SER A 22 -10.32 -1.40 -1.24
N GLY A 23 -9.00 -1.47 -1.41
CA GLY A 23 -8.22 -2.68 -1.20
C GLY A 23 -7.96 -2.89 0.29
N ARG A 24 -7.70 -4.14 0.68
CA ARG A 24 -7.31 -4.44 2.08
C ARG A 24 -6.04 -3.67 2.45
N PRO A 25 -6.03 -2.92 3.57
CA PRO A 25 -4.83 -2.24 4.02
C PRO A 25 -3.72 -3.26 4.31
N ARG A 26 -2.50 -2.95 3.86
CA ARG A 26 -1.35 -3.83 4.09
C ARG A 26 -0.99 -3.80 5.57
N SER A 27 -0.73 -4.98 6.16
CA SER A 27 -0.38 -5.24 7.57
C SER A 27 0.89 -4.53 8.11
N VAL A 28 1.44 -3.54 7.39
CA VAL A 28 2.87 -3.21 7.41
C VAL A 28 3.14 -1.82 8.00
N ASN A 29 2.14 -1.20 8.64
CA ASN A 29 2.24 0.21 9.04
C ASN A 29 3.29 0.48 10.13
N THR A 30 3.58 -0.47 11.01
CA THR A 30 4.58 -0.30 12.10
C THR A 30 6.02 -0.53 11.62
N SER A 31 6.24 -1.46 10.69
CA SER A 31 7.56 -1.80 10.19
C SER A 31 8.12 -0.78 9.20
N ARG A 32 7.26 -0.08 8.46
CA ARG A 32 7.65 0.97 7.50
C ARG A 32 8.49 2.08 8.13
N LYS A 33 8.06 2.60 9.29
CA LYS A 33 8.78 3.67 9.99
C LYS A 33 10.17 3.24 10.47
N ARG A 34 10.39 1.95 10.74
CA ARG A 34 11.69 1.41 11.17
C ARG A 34 12.62 1.17 9.98
N ILE A 35 12.08 0.66 8.86
CA ILE A 35 12.83 0.45 7.61
C ILE A 35 13.42 1.77 7.08
N LEU A 36 12.65 2.86 7.16
CA LEU A 36 13.10 4.19 6.76
C LEU A 36 14.27 4.72 7.61
N ARG A 37 14.31 4.38 8.90
CA ARG A 37 15.40 4.79 9.81
C ARG A 37 16.69 4.01 9.55
N ASP A 38 16.56 2.73 9.23
CA ASP A 38 17.69 1.81 9.07
C ASP A 38 17.97 1.46 7.59
N ASN A 39 17.82 2.42 6.69
CA ASN A 39 17.93 2.21 5.23
C ASN A 39 19.32 1.72 4.76
N LYS A 40 20.37 1.85 5.59
CA LYS A 40 21.73 1.34 5.34
C LYS A 40 21.90 -0.14 5.69
N ARG A 41 20.93 -0.75 6.40
CA ARG A 41 21.04 -2.12 6.91
C ARG A 41 20.61 -3.13 5.85
N LEU A 42 21.24 -4.31 5.87
CA LEU A 42 20.86 -5.39 4.96
C LEU A 42 19.39 -5.80 5.16
N MET A 43 18.62 -5.84 4.07
CA MET A 43 17.19 -6.16 4.06
C MET A 43 16.85 -7.48 4.75
N ARG A 44 17.73 -8.48 4.64
CA ARG A 44 17.56 -9.78 5.32
C ARG A 44 17.57 -9.64 6.83
N LYS A 45 18.48 -8.82 7.39
CA LYS A 45 18.53 -8.55 8.84
C LYS A 45 17.29 -7.78 9.29
N MET A 46 16.88 -6.76 8.54
CA MET A 46 15.65 -6.02 8.84
C MET A 46 14.40 -6.90 8.78
N ALA A 47 14.35 -7.86 7.85
CA ALA A 47 13.24 -8.80 7.73
C ALA A 47 13.14 -9.70 8.97
N SER A 48 14.28 -10.23 9.42
CA SER A 48 14.38 -11.02 10.66
C SER A 48 13.96 -10.21 11.89
N ASP A 49 14.48 -8.99 12.06
CA ASP A 49 14.20 -8.16 13.24
C ASP A 49 12.74 -7.70 13.32
N LEU A 50 12.09 -7.52 12.16
CA LEU A 50 10.70 -7.07 12.09
C LEU A 50 9.72 -8.24 12.00
N GLY A 51 10.19 -9.50 11.94
CA GLY A 51 9.35 -10.68 11.78
C GLY A 51 8.60 -10.72 10.45
N ILE A 52 9.14 -10.09 9.41
CA ILE A 52 8.52 -9.96 8.09
C ILE A 52 9.23 -10.86 7.10
N SER A 53 8.50 -11.43 6.14
CA SER A 53 9.14 -12.20 5.08
C SER A 53 10.10 -11.32 4.23
N PRO A 54 11.25 -11.87 3.78
CA PRO A 54 12.17 -11.14 2.91
C PRO A 54 11.50 -10.59 1.63
N THR A 55 10.49 -11.29 1.13
CA THR A 55 9.72 -10.88 -0.06
C THR A 55 8.85 -9.65 0.21
N SER A 56 8.19 -9.58 1.37
CA SER A 56 7.45 -8.40 1.82
C SER A 56 8.40 -7.23 2.07
N MET A 57 9.56 -7.46 2.70
CA MET A 57 10.60 -6.44 2.86
C MET A 57 11.05 -5.86 1.51
N ARG A 58 11.29 -6.72 0.50
CA ARG A 58 11.66 -6.28 -0.86
C ARG A 58 10.58 -5.44 -1.53
N ARG A 59 9.31 -5.78 -1.33
CA ARG A 59 8.18 -4.98 -1.83
C ARG A 59 8.10 -3.63 -1.13
N ILE A 60 8.38 -3.56 0.17
CA ILE A 60 8.36 -2.28 0.91
C ILE A 60 9.45 -1.36 0.36
N VAL A 61 10.70 -1.82 0.30
CA VAL A 61 11.82 -1.03 -0.22
C VAL A 61 11.61 -0.60 -1.67
N LYS A 62 10.98 -1.44 -2.50
CA LYS A 62 10.68 -1.11 -3.90
C LYS A 62 9.55 -0.08 -4.07
N HIS A 63 8.54 -0.09 -3.19
CA HIS A 63 7.35 0.75 -3.31
C HIS A 63 7.31 1.93 -2.33
N GLU A 64 8.32 2.10 -1.48
CA GLU A 64 8.47 3.33 -0.69
C GLU A 64 8.98 4.46 -1.58
N PRO A 65 8.42 5.69 -1.44
CA PRO A 65 9.00 6.85 -2.07
C PRO A 65 10.34 7.14 -1.38
N LYS A 66 11.43 7.05 -2.15
CA LYS A 66 12.64 7.80 -1.82
C LYS A 66 12.24 9.28 -1.84
N PHE A 67 12.46 9.99 -0.74
CA PHE A 67 12.70 11.42 -0.84
C PHE A 67 14.06 11.63 -1.50
#